data_AF-X7YV07-F1
#
_entry.id   AF-X7YV07-F1
#
_cell.length_a   1.000
_cell.length_b   1.000
_cell.length_c   1.000
_cell.angle_alpha   90.00
_cell.angle_beta   90.00
_cell.angle_gamma   90.00
#
_symmetry.space_group_name_H-M   'P 1'
#
loop_
_entity.id
_entity.type
_entity.pdbx_description
1 polymer ?
#
loop_
_entity_poly.entity_id
_entity_poly.type
_entity_poly.pdbx_seq_one_letter_code
_entity_poly.pdbx_strand_id
1 'polypeptide(L)' 'MPHSSGDPAIGADVAVAKVDGVRDDPSARLALMRTSYRVPSSVDRGYLPYREARPPS' A
#
# COMPACT_ATOMS: atom_id res chain seq x y z
N MET A 1 -8.81 -18.21 -16.83
CA MET A 1 -9.58 -17.40 -15.85
C MET A 1 -9.37 -15.94 -16.21
N PRO A 2 -10.37 -15.21 -16.71
CA PRO A 2 -10.21 -13.77 -16.91
C PRO A 2 -10.20 -13.10 -15.53
N HIS A 3 -9.09 -12.47 -15.17
CA HIS A 3 -9.09 -11.55 -14.04
C HIS A 3 -9.96 -10.37 -14.45
N SER A 4 -11.18 -10.32 -13.91
CA SER A 4 -12.05 -9.15 -14.05
C SER A 4 -11.33 -7.99 -13.38
N SER A 5 -10.54 -7.25 -14.15
CA SER A 5 -10.00 -5.97 -13.76
C SER A 5 -11.20 -5.08 -13.45
N GLY A 6 -11.46 -4.84 -12.16
CA GLY A 6 -12.51 -3.92 -11.73
C GLY A 6 -12.35 -2.58 -12.43
N ASP A 7 -13.46 -1.89 -12.65
CA ASP A 7 -13.49 -0.60 -13.31
C ASP A 7 -12.49 0.37 -12.64
N PRO A 8 -11.47 0.87 -13.37
CA PRO A 8 -10.47 1.76 -12.80
C PRO A 8 -11.07 3.05 -12.22
N ALA A 9 -12.25 3.49 -12.70
CA ALA A 9 -12.96 4.64 -12.14
C ALA A 9 -13.41 4.38 -10.69
N ILE A 10 -13.98 3.19 -10.43
CA ILE A 10 -14.39 2.76 -9.09
C ILE A 10 -13.16 2.67 -8.16
N GLY A 11 -12.03 2.20 -8.68
CA GLY A 11 -10.78 2.14 -7.92
C GLY A 11 -10.27 3.52 -7.48
N ALA A 12 -10.34 4.51 -8.37
CA ALA A 12 -9.95 5.89 -8.08
C ALA A 12 -10.90 6.54 -7.06
N ASP A 13 -12.21 6.37 -7.21
CA ASP A 13 -13.20 6.95 -6.30
C ASP A 13 -13.06 6.41 -4.87
N VAL A 14 -12.82 5.10 -4.73
CA VAL A 14 -12.55 4.46 -3.43
C VAL A 14 -11.25 4.98 -2.80
N ALA A 15 -10.23 5.28 -3.61
CA ALA A 15 -8.97 5.84 -3.11
C ALA A 15 -9.16 7.26 -2.59
N VAL A 16 -9.88 8.12 -3.33
CA VAL A 16 -10.19 9.50 -2.93
C VAL A 16 -10.97 9.52 -1.61
N ALA A 17 -12.04 8.73 -1.51
CA ALA A 17 -12.87 8.68 -0.31
C ALA A 17 -12.08 8.27 0.94
N LYS A 18 -11.13 7.32 0.82
CA LYS A 18 -10.25 6.91 1.93
C LYS A 18 -9.30 8.01 2.37
N VAL A 19 -8.75 8.78 1.42
CA VAL A 19 -7.83 9.89 1.72
C VAL A 19 -8.57 11.05 2.38
N ASP A 20 -9.76 11.39 1.88
CA ASP A 20 -10.60 12.44 2.44
C ASP A 20 -11.00 12.14 3.88
N GLY A 21 -11.36 10.88 4.18
CA GLY A 21 -11.77 10.45 5.53
C GLY A 21 -10.69 10.58 6.62
N VAL A 22 -9.41 10.71 6.25
CA VAL A 22 -8.30 10.87 7.21
C VAL A 22 -7.58 12.21 7.07
N ARG A 23 -8.13 13.15 6.28
CA ARG A 23 -7.41 14.37 5.88
C ARG A 23 -6.98 15.24 7.06
N ASP A 24 -7.82 15.31 8.08
CA ASP A 24 -7.66 16.20 9.23
C ASP A 24 -7.18 15.47 10.50
N ASP A 25 -6.87 14.17 10.40
CA ASP A 25 -6.28 13.38 11.49
C ASP A 25 -4.87 12.89 11.07
N PRO A 26 -3.80 13.52 11.58
CA PRO A 26 -2.43 13.14 11.26
C PRO A 26 -2.08 11.68 11.62
N SER A 27 -2.66 11.15 12.70
CA SER A 27 -2.41 9.78 13.16
C SER A 27 -3.10 8.77 12.25
N ALA A 28 -4.35 9.03 11.88
CA ALA A 28 -5.08 8.21 10.92
C ALA A 28 -4.44 8.25 9.53
N ARG A 29 -3.96 9.43 9.09
CA ARG A 29 -3.21 9.56 7.83
C ARG A 29 -1.95 8.70 7.84
N LEU A 30 -1.18 8.72 8.92
CA LEU A 30 0.03 7.89 9.05
C LEU A 30 -0.32 6.39 9.03
N ALA A 31 -1.40 5.98 9.70
CA ALA A 31 -1.86 4.60 9.70
C ALA A 31 -2.30 4.14 8.29
N LEU A 32 -3.01 5.00 7.56
CA LEU A 32 -3.41 4.75 6.17
C LEU A 32 -2.18 4.57 5.27
N MET A 33 -1.20 5.48 5.34
CA MET A 33 0.05 5.35 4.57
C MET A 33 0.76 4.02 4.85
N ARG A 34 0.98 3.68 6.13
CA ARG A 34 1.65 2.42 6.52
C ARG A 34 0.95 1.19 5.96
N THR A 35 -0.38 1.21 5.94
CA THR A 35 -1.18 0.11 5.40
C THR A 35 -1.09 0.04 3.89
N SER A 36 -1.16 1.17 3.19
CA SER A 36 -1.08 1.24 1.73
C SER A 36 0.29 0.82 1.18
N TYR A 37 1.38 1.06 1.92
CA TYR A 37 2.73 0.59 1.55
C TYR A 37 3.05 -0.83 2.03
N ARG A 38 2.14 -1.50 2.73
CA ARG A 38 2.37 -2.86 3.19
C ARG A 38 2.33 -3.81 2.00
N VAL A 39 3.47 -4.39 1.67
CA VAL A 39 3.54 -5.47 0.67
C VAL A 39 2.95 -6.74 1.29
N PRO A 40 1.95 -7.38 0.66
CA PRO A 40 1.46 -8.69 1.10
C PRO A 40 2.58 -9.73 1.07
N SER A 41 2.63 -10.62 2.07
CA SER A 41 3.68 -11.65 2.16
C SER A 41 3.67 -12.62 0.98
N SER A 42 2.53 -12.83 0.34
CA SER A 42 2.40 -13.63 -0.88
C SER A 42 3.03 -12.98 -2.11
N VAL A 43 3.23 -11.65 -2.08
CA VAL A 43 3.81 -10.83 -3.16
C VAL A 43 5.25 -10.41 -2.83
N ASP A 44 5.61 -10.36 -1.55
CA ASP A 44 6.98 -10.12 -1.09
C ASP A 44 7.87 -11.32 -1.44
N ARG A 45 8.53 -11.25 -2.60
CA ARG A 45 9.47 -12.28 -3.08
C ARG A 45 10.85 -12.20 -2.41
N GLY A 46 11.01 -11.41 -1.35
CA GLY A 46 12.29 -11.20 -0.66
C GLY A 46 13.33 -10.38 -1.45
N TYR A 47 13.05 -10.09 -2.73
CA TYR A 47 13.94 -9.39 -3.66
C TYR A 47 13.91 -7.85 -3.49
N LEU A 48 13.95 -7.36 -2.26
CA LEU A 48 14.22 -5.94 -1.99
C LEU A 48 15.70 -5.81 -1.63
N PRO A 49 16.58 -5.49 -2.61
CA PRO A 49 18.04 -5.49 -2.41
C PRO A 49 18.52 -4.52 -1.32
N TYR A 50 17.68 -3.57 -0.88
CA TYR A 50 18.02 -2.68 0.24
C TYR A 50 17.80 -3.31 1.63
N ARG A 51 17.11 -4.45 1.75
CA ARG A 51 16.96 -5.16 3.03
C ARG A 51 18.20 -5.98 3.41
N GLU A 52 19.05 -6.30 2.44
CA GLU A 52 20.30 -7.04 2.65
C GLU A 52 21.50 -6.16 2.99
N ALA A 53 21.34 -4.85 3.12
CA ALA A 53 22.38 -3.97 3.66
C ALA A 53 22.51 -4.13 5.18
N ARG A 54 22.68 -5.36 5.67
CA ARG A 54 23.35 -5.60 6.95
C ARG A 54 24.84 -5.59 6.62
N PRO A 55 25.61 -4.57 7.04
CA PRO A 55 27.07 -4.62 6.86
C PRO A 55 27.60 -5.89 7.56
N PRO A 56 28.55 -6.62 6.94
CA PRO A 56 29.17 -7.77 7.59
C PRO A 56 29.78 -7.33 8.93
N SER A 57 29.56 -8.16 9.96
CA SER A 57 30.12 -7.98 11.31
C SER A 57 31.62 -8.26 11.33
#